data_AF-F3KFX8-F1
#
_entry.id   AF-F3KFX8-F1
#
_cell.length_a   1.000
_cell.length_b   1.000
_cell.length_c   1.000
_cell.angle_alpha   90.00
_cell.angle_beta   90.00
_cell.angle_gamma   90.00
#
_symmetry.space_group_name_H-M   'P 1'
#
loop_
_entity.id
_entity.type
_entity.pdbx_description
1 polymer ?
#
loop_
_entity_poly.entity_id
_entity_poly.type
_entity_poly.pdbx_seq_one_letter_code
_entity_poly.pdbx_strand_id
1 'polypeptide(L)'
;MFKLIRFIFLLIIIAGVSLTAALFSVPAEERPAMIAAVKAYVWQRFGGTITEVQQQIEQVAPPQVVTSLKSIDAGETFQQVASCGKTQTTALEKSTRSNIYRWTDENGKVHFSDAKPGDTRNSEVMSVSYPDRKQYFKLKLIEDTDNLPAFTRDKVNAEVRQVYRILSRDLDLEHLRQVFLNVRIIGTQDDFQRYRQQRAPFLRTNSGFYTSDNNEAVVFQGNNPQQMRAVIRHEATHVMMAGLYGATPSWFNEGLAEYFEQLELIGQARQISAVSYHWNYLQQRNSRGQLLPLREYINLPPQQWYAGNLRDHYGLAWSLIYYLMSEPEGKVFLKKMMNDMAENYCWSVPGDEYFDHHYPGGFEAFEAGWQDWLAQPLPTTHRY
;
A
#
# COMPACT_ATOMS: atom_id res chain seq x y z
N MET A 1 -7.73 -3.59 42.43
CA MET A 1 -6.51 -2.76 42.33
C MET A 1 -6.14 -2.38 40.88
N PHE A 2 -6.10 -3.33 39.94
CA PHE A 2 -5.75 -3.06 38.51
C PHE A 2 -6.74 -2.17 37.71
N LYS A 3 -8.03 -2.15 38.05
CA LYS A 3 -9.01 -1.28 37.37
C LYS A 3 -8.89 0.21 37.74
N LEU A 4 -8.40 0.51 38.94
CA LEU A 4 -8.24 1.89 39.42
C LEU A 4 -7.01 2.57 38.78
N ILE A 5 -5.93 1.79 38.58
CA ILE A 5 -4.68 2.26 37.95
C ILE A 5 -4.88 2.59 36.47
N ARG A 6 -5.65 1.78 35.73
CA ARG A 6 -6.00 2.07 34.32
C ARG A 6 -6.87 3.32 34.17
N PHE A 7 -7.76 3.59 35.13
CA PHE A 7 -8.62 4.77 35.09
C PHE A 7 -7.83 6.06 35.38
N ILE A 8 -6.86 6.00 36.30
CA ILE A 8 -5.94 7.11 36.60
C ILE A 8 -5.00 7.39 35.42
N PHE A 9 -4.48 6.36 34.75
CA PHE A 9 -3.64 6.51 33.55
C PHE A 9 -4.41 7.13 32.37
N LEU A 10 -5.66 6.72 32.16
CA LEU A 10 -6.51 7.30 31.10
C LEU A 10 -6.84 8.76 31.39
N LEU A 11 -7.10 9.12 32.66
CA LEU A 11 -7.35 10.50 33.08
C LEU A 11 -6.11 11.39 32.96
N ILE A 12 -4.90 10.88 33.22
CA ILE A 12 -3.64 11.63 33.05
C ILE A 12 -3.35 11.89 31.56
N ILE A 13 -3.65 10.93 30.68
CA ILE A 13 -3.48 11.11 29.22
C ILE A 13 -4.51 12.10 28.66
N ILE A 14 -5.77 12.01 29.08
CA ILE A 14 -6.83 12.95 28.66
C ILE A 14 -6.55 14.36 29.22
N ALA A 15 -6.07 14.47 30.46
CA ALA A 15 -5.65 15.74 31.05
C ALA A 15 -4.40 16.31 30.36
N GLY A 16 -3.43 15.48 29.99
CA GLY A 16 -2.21 15.89 29.28
C GLY A 16 -2.47 16.40 27.86
N VAL A 17 -3.34 15.72 27.11
CA VAL A 17 -3.75 16.14 25.75
C VAL A 17 -4.61 17.42 25.81
N SER A 18 -5.45 17.58 26.84
CA SER A 18 -6.24 18.80 27.05
C SER A 18 -5.38 19.99 27.51
N LEU A 19 -4.30 19.75 28.27
CA LEU A 19 -3.38 20.79 28.73
C LEU A 19 -2.50 21.33 27.59
N THR A 20 -2.06 20.45 26.67
CA THR A 20 -1.33 20.87 25.47
C THR A 20 -2.21 21.69 24.53
N ALA A 21 -3.50 21.34 24.37
CA ALA A 21 -4.43 22.12 23.56
C ALA A 21 -4.75 23.50 24.17
N ALA A 22 -4.89 23.58 25.50
CA ALA A 22 -5.15 24.84 26.21
C ALA A 22 -3.97 25.82 26.18
N LEU A 23 -2.72 25.33 26.11
CA LEU A 23 -1.50 26.16 26.04
C LEU A 23 -1.30 26.89 24.71
N PHE A 24 -1.95 26.45 23.63
CA PHE A 24 -1.91 27.11 22.32
C PHE A 24 -2.98 28.19 22.15
N SER A 25 -4.01 28.22 23.01
CA SER A 25 -5.11 29.19 22.99
C SER A 25 -4.92 30.37 23.96
N VAL A 26 -3.84 30.39 24.77
CA VAL A 26 -3.57 31.45 25.75
C VAL A 26 -2.45 32.37 25.25
N PRO A 27 -2.61 33.71 25.35
CA PRO A 27 -1.58 34.68 24.95
C PRO A 27 -0.23 34.40 25.63
N ALA A 28 0.87 34.69 24.90
CA ALA A 28 2.22 34.31 25.32
C ALA A 28 2.63 34.86 26.70
N GLU A 29 2.11 36.04 27.05
CA GLU A 29 2.36 36.75 28.29
C GLU A 29 1.66 36.15 29.53
N GLU A 30 0.57 35.40 29.35
CA GLU A 30 -0.21 34.81 30.45
C GLU A 30 0.17 33.35 30.75
N ARG A 31 0.90 32.70 29.83
CA ARG A 31 1.35 31.30 29.98
C ARG A 31 2.18 31.03 31.25
N PRO A 32 3.09 31.90 31.71
CA PRO A 32 3.87 31.64 32.93
C PRO A 32 2.99 31.54 34.19
N ALA A 33 1.95 32.37 34.30
CA ALA A 33 1.01 32.35 35.43
C ALA A 33 0.13 31.10 35.43
N MET A 34 -0.33 30.67 34.25
CA MET A 34 -1.10 29.44 34.10
C MET A 34 -0.26 28.19 34.41
N ILE A 35 1.00 28.15 33.96
CA ILE A 35 1.94 27.06 34.30
C ILE A 35 2.20 27.02 35.81
N ALA A 36 2.33 28.16 36.47
CA ALA A 36 2.49 28.24 37.92
C ALA A 36 1.24 27.72 38.66
N ALA A 37 0.04 28.07 38.21
CA ALA A 37 -1.22 27.60 38.78
C ALA A 37 -1.41 26.08 38.64
N VAL A 38 -1.05 25.51 37.46
CA VAL A 38 -1.10 24.07 37.23
C VAL A 38 -0.06 23.33 38.07
N LYS A 39 1.16 23.87 38.19
CA LYS A 39 2.20 23.31 39.08
C LYS A 39 1.75 23.30 40.54
N ALA A 40 1.12 24.39 41.02
CA ALA A 40 0.57 24.46 42.37
C ALA A 40 -0.57 23.46 42.60
N TYR A 41 -1.48 23.32 41.62
CA TYR A 41 -2.60 22.38 41.68
C TYR A 41 -2.13 20.91 41.72
N VAL A 42 -1.13 20.55 40.91
CA VAL A 42 -0.56 19.19 40.88
C VAL A 42 0.23 18.89 42.16
N TRP A 43 1.00 19.86 42.68
CA TRP A 43 1.72 19.74 43.95
C TRP A 43 0.78 19.48 45.13
N GLN A 44 -0.31 20.25 45.22
CA GLN A 44 -1.32 20.13 46.28
C GLN A 44 -2.11 18.81 46.21
N ARG A 45 -2.21 18.21 45.02
CA ARG A 45 -3.04 17.01 44.78
C ARG A 45 -2.27 15.69 44.83
N PHE A 46 -0.98 15.69 44.49
CA PHE A 46 -0.20 14.45 44.30
C PHE A 46 1.16 14.41 45.03
N GLY A 47 1.57 15.48 45.71
CA GLY A 47 2.60 15.42 46.77
C GLY A 47 3.97 14.84 46.40
N GLY A 48 4.38 14.87 45.13
CA GLY A 48 5.65 14.26 44.69
C GLY A 48 6.37 15.09 43.61
N THR A 49 7.69 15.13 43.68
CA THR A 49 8.58 15.87 42.77
C THR A 49 8.67 15.20 41.40
N ILE A 50 8.51 16.01 40.35
CA ILE A 50 8.47 15.66 38.91
C ILE A 50 9.67 14.81 38.43
N THR A 51 10.76 14.78 39.19
CA THR A 51 12.01 14.10 38.86
C THR A 51 11.89 12.56 38.82
N GLU A 52 11.03 11.94 39.63
CA GLU A 52 10.93 10.47 39.70
C GLU A 52 10.15 9.85 38.53
N VAL A 53 9.21 10.59 37.94
CA VAL A 53 8.42 10.14 36.78
C VAL A 53 9.26 10.20 35.49
N GLN A 54 10.20 11.13 35.42
CA GLN A 54 11.04 11.32 34.24
C GLN A 54 12.07 10.18 34.06
N GLN A 55 12.60 9.65 35.16
CA GLN A 55 13.51 8.49 35.14
C GLN A 55 12.81 7.18 34.71
N GLN A 56 11.52 7.00 35.00
CA GLN A 56 10.78 5.82 34.55
C GLN A 56 10.40 5.87 33.06
N ILE A 57 10.33 7.08 32.47
CA ILE A 57 10.05 7.25 31.04
C ILE A 57 11.32 7.07 30.19
N GLU A 58 12.50 7.47 30.68
CA GLU A 58 13.78 7.29 29.97
C GLU A 58 14.28 5.83 29.94
N GLN A 59 13.80 4.95 30.83
CA GLN A 59 14.14 3.52 30.77
C GLN A 59 13.27 2.71 29.80
N VAL A 60 12.21 3.30 29.24
CA VAL A 60 11.48 2.70 28.12
C VAL A 60 12.19 3.13 26.84
N ALA A 61 13.01 2.24 26.29
CA ALA A 61 13.67 2.48 25.01
C ALA A 61 12.63 3.00 23.99
N PRO A 62 12.94 4.09 23.25
CA PRO A 62 12.04 4.60 22.22
C PRO A 62 11.71 3.44 21.26
N PRO A 63 10.46 3.33 20.77
CA PRO A 63 10.14 2.34 19.76
C PRO A 63 11.12 2.55 18.61
N GLN A 64 11.93 1.54 18.33
CA GLN A 64 12.88 1.62 17.24
C GLN A 64 12.08 1.92 15.98
N VAL A 65 12.37 3.08 15.36
CA VAL A 65 12.03 3.33 13.98
C VAL A 65 12.68 2.20 13.21
N VAL A 66 11.88 1.24 12.76
CA VAL A 66 12.35 0.10 11.98
C VAL A 66 13.01 0.70 10.75
N THR A 67 14.35 0.67 10.75
CA THR A 67 15.14 0.87 9.55
C THR A 67 14.58 -0.08 8.51
N SER A 68 14.21 0.47 7.34
CA SER A 68 13.60 -0.21 6.19
C SER A 68 13.78 -1.71 6.23
N LEU A 69 12.68 -2.47 6.19
CA LEU A 69 12.72 -3.92 5.92
C LEU A 69 13.78 -4.11 4.83
N LYS A 70 14.87 -4.83 5.14
CA LYS A 70 15.81 -5.27 4.10
C LYS A 70 14.91 -5.84 3.02
N SER A 71 14.99 -5.28 1.80
CA SER A 71 14.27 -5.86 0.67
C SER A 71 14.51 -7.35 0.75
N ILE A 72 13.43 -8.09 0.78
CA ILE A 72 13.54 -9.53 0.75
C ILE A 72 14.33 -9.78 -0.53
N ASP A 73 15.42 -10.56 -0.46
CA ASP A 73 15.84 -11.29 -1.65
C ASP A 73 14.65 -12.20 -1.99
N ALA A 74 13.60 -11.64 -2.59
CA ALA A 74 12.57 -12.34 -3.32
C ALA A 74 13.21 -12.84 -4.61
N GLY A 75 14.39 -13.46 -4.49
CA GLY A 75 14.97 -14.23 -5.54
C GLY A 75 14.09 -15.46 -5.70
N GLU A 76 13.59 -15.79 -6.88
CA GLU A 76 13.65 -15.17 -8.19
C GLU A 76 12.37 -15.63 -8.91
N THR A 77 12.03 -14.91 -9.98
CA THR A 77 11.05 -15.23 -11.02
C THR A 77 9.59 -15.29 -10.58
N PHE A 78 8.93 -14.13 -10.67
CA PHE A 78 7.60 -14.05 -11.26
C PHE A 78 7.73 -14.25 -12.78
N GLN A 79 6.85 -15.00 -13.43
CA GLN A 79 6.72 -14.92 -14.88
C GLN A 79 5.24 -14.82 -15.20
N GLN A 80 4.70 -13.61 -15.12
CA GLN A 80 3.48 -13.32 -15.89
C GLN A 80 3.89 -13.38 -17.34
N VAL A 81 3.69 -14.56 -17.92
CA VAL A 81 3.45 -14.65 -19.35
C VAL A 81 2.28 -13.71 -19.59
N ALA A 82 2.52 -12.65 -20.38
CA ALA A 82 1.49 -11.73 -20.83
C ALA A 82 0.32 -12.56 -21.40
N SER A 83 -0.68 -12.80 -20.56
CA SER A 83 -1.79 -13.68 -20.89
C SER A 83 -2.98 -12.79 -21.12
N CYS A 84 -3.46 -12.78 -22.37
CA CYS A 84 -4.77 -12.25 -22.73
C CYS A 84 -5.91 -13.08 -22.06
N GLY A 85 -5.58 -14.21 -21.42
CA GLY A 85 -6.49 -14.98 -20.59
C GLY A 85 -6.84 -14.20 -19.32
N LYS A 86 -8.01 -13.56 -19.33
CA LYS A 86 -8.52 -12.81 -18.18
C LYS A 86 -8.52 -13.69 -16.93
N THR A 87 -7.77 -13.27 -15.91
CA THR A 87 -7.98 -13.75 -14.54
C THR A 87 -9.46 -13.59 -14.18
N GLN A 88 -10.05 -14.55 -13.45
CA GLN A 88 -11.46 -14.48 -13.08
C GLN A 88 -11.77 -13.14 -12.39
N THR A 89 -12.43 -12.27 -13.12
CA THR A 89 -12.90 -10.97 -12.67
C THR A 89 -14.34 -10.80 -13.12
N THR A 90 -15.13 -10.08 -12.31
CA THR A 90 -16.53 -9.80 -12.65
C THR A 90 -16.64 -8.33 -13.05
N ALA A 91 -17.32 -8.05 -14.17
CA ALA A 91 -17.76 -6.70 -14.50
C ALA A 91 -18.65 -6.16 -13.36
N LEU A 92 -18.63 -4.85 -13.12
CA LEU A 92 -19.32 -4.26 -11.97
C LEU A 92 -20.85 -4.22 -12.08
N GLU A 93 -21.44 -4.85 -13.09
CA GLU A 93 -22.90 -4.90 -13.22
C GLU A 93 -23.53 -6.00 -12.35
N LYS A 94 -24.43 -5.55 -11.47
CA LYS A 94 -25.32 -6.31 -10.56
C LYS A 94 -24.77 -6.79 -9.21
N SER A 95 -23.83 -6.08 -8.58
CA SER A 95 -23.78 -6.07 -7.10
C SER A 95 -24.64 -4.93 -6.56
N THR A 96 -25.44 -5.23 -5.54
CA THR A 96 -26.52 -4.42 -4.96
C THR A 96 -26.28 -2.90 -5.01
N ARG A 97 -27.11 -2.21 -5.80
CA ARG A 97 -27.24 -0.75 -5.82
C ARG A 97 -27.75 -0.29 -4.45
N SER A 98 -26.90 0.33 -3.64
CA SER A 98 -27.32 0.97 -2.40
C SER A 98 -28.00 2.29 -2.76
N ASN A 99 -29.32 2.35 -2.70
CA ASN A 99 -30.06 3.59 -2.92
C ASN A 99 -30.02 4.42 -1.63
N ILE A 100 -29.72 5.72 -1.74
CA ILE A 100 -29.92 6.67 -0.63
C ILE A 100 -31.28 7.34 -0.84
N TYR A 101 -32.16 7.18 0.15
CA TYR A 101 -33.48 7.79 0.21
C TYR A 101 -33.38 9.10 0.97
N ARG A 102 -33.91 10.18 0.39
CA ARG A 102 -34.11 11.46 1.08
C ARG A 102 -35.59 11.72 1.22
N TRP A 103 -36.06 12.11 2.39
CA TRP A 103 -37.43 12.58 2.57
C TRP A 103 -37.46 13.73 3.57
N THR A 104 -38.53 14.50 3.54
CA THR A 104 -38.82 15.53 4.54
C THR A 104 -39.96 15.04 5.41
N ASP A 105 -39.79 15.07 6.73
CA ASP A 105 -40.85 14.71 7.68
C ASP A 105 -41.92 15.81 7.81
N GLU A 106 -42.97 15.53 8.57
CA GLU A 106 -44.10 16.45 8.82
C GLU A 106 -43.67 17.75 9.51
N ASN A 107 -42.50 17.77 10.16
CA ASN A 107 -41.92 18.95 10.81
C ASN A 107 -40.98 19.74 9.88
N GLY A 108 -40.91 19.38 8.59
CA GLY A 108 -40.02 20.02 7.62
C GLY A 108 -38.55 19.61 7.72
N LYS A 109 -38.21 18.59 8.52
CA LYS A 109 -36.84 18.11 8.68
C LYS A 109 -36.49 17.07 7.63
N VAL A 110 -35.35 17.27 6.98
CA VAL A 110 -34.81 16.35 5.97
C VAL A 110 -34.10 15.17 6.63
N HIS A 111 -34.40 13.96 6.17
CA HIS A 111 -33.81 12.70 6.61
C HIS A 111 -33.16 11.97 5.43
N PHE A 112 -32.17 11.12 5.75
CA PHE A 112 -31.46 10.26 4.80
C PHE A 112 -31.40 8.83 5.34
N SER A 113 -31.62 7.83 4.47
CA SER A 113 -31.47 6.42 4.84
C SER A 113 -31.05 5.58 3.63
N ASP A 114 -30.33 4.49 3.91
CA ASP A 114 -30.04 3.40 2.98
C ASP A 114 -31.17 2.36 2.88
N ALA A 115 -32.19 2.45 3.76
CA ALA A 115 -33.42 1.69 3.72
C ALA A 115 -34.59 2.56 3.28
N LYS A 116 -35.49 2.01 2.44
CA LYS A 116 -36.69 2.72 2.02
C LYS A 116 -37.58 2.97 3.25
N PRO A 117 -37.87 4.23 3.63
CA PRO A 117 -38.78 4.50 4.74
C PRO A 117 -40.19 3.97 4.43
N GLY A 118 -40.89 3.46 5.45
CA GLY A 118 -42.18 2.78 5.28
C GLY A 118 -43.33 3.69 4.82
N ASP A 119 -43.22 5.01 5.03
CA ASP A 119 -44.29 5.98 4.76
C ASP A 119 -43.92 6.90 3.60
N THR A 120 -44.19 6.44 2.37
CA THR A 120 -43.67 7.04 1.13
C THR A 120 -44.70 7.89 0.40
N ARG A 121 -44.81 9.17 0.75
CA ARG A 121 -45.41 10.17 -0.18
C ARG A 121 -44.41 11.20 -0.71
N ASN A 122 -43.31 11.46 0.00
CA ASN A 122 -42.32 12.50 -0.37
C ASN A 122 -40.86 12.02 -0.31
N SER A 123 -40.60 10.72 -0.52
CA SER A 123 -39.22 10.21 -0.58
C SER A 123 -38.65 10.32 -1.99
N GLU A 124 -37.65 11.18 -2.18
CA GLU A 124 -36.86 11.28 -3.40
C GLU A 124 -35.71 10.27 -3.35
N VAL A 125 -35.51 9.53 -4.43
CA VAL A 125 -34.31 8.70 -4.61
C VAL A 125 -33.19 9.62 -5.08
N MET A 126 -32.26 9.94 -4.18
CA MET A 126 -31.03 10.64 -4.54
C MET A 126 -30.05 9.63 -5.11
N SER A 127 -30.34 9.10 -6.30
CA SER A 127 -29.47 8.12 -6.96
C SER A 127 -28.16 8.76 -7.43
N VAL A 128 -27.24 8.99 -6.50
CA VAL A 128 -25.82 9.05 -6.83
C VAL A 128 -25.27 7.67 -6.50
N SER A 129 -25.42 6.76 -7.47
CA SER A 129 -24.90 5.39 -7.39
C SER A 129 -23.37 5.43 -7.42
N TYR A 130 -22.73 5.64 -6.28
CA TYR A 130 -21.36 5.18 -6.10
C TYR A 130 -21.43 3.69 -5.78
N PRO A 131 -20.91 2.80 -6.63
CA PRO A 131 -20.83 1.41 -6.22
C PRO A 131 -19.92 1.37 -4.99
N ASP A 132 -20.42 0.76 -3.91
CA ASP A 132 -19.67 0.70 -2.65
C ASP A 132 -18.31 0.06 -2.94
N ARG A 133 -17.21 0.80 -2.73
CA ARG A 133 -15.85 0.32 -3.03
C ARG A 133 -15.51 -0.98 -2.30
N LYS A 134 -16.29 -1.37 -1.29
CA LYS A 134 -16.21 -2.68 -0.62
C LYS A 134 -16.55 -3.85 -1.54
N GLN A 135 -17.25 -3.62 -2.66
CA GLN A 135 -17.70 -4.66 -3.60
C GLN A 135 -16.62 -5.06 -4.61
N TYR A 136 -15.49 -4.36 -4.69
CA TYR A 136 -14.49 -4.58 -5.75
C TYR A 136 -13.36 -5.55 -5.41
N PHE A 137 -13.29 -6.01 -4.16
CA PHE A 137 -12.17 -6.85 -3.72
C PHE A 137 -12.63 -7.92 -2.73
N LYS A 138 -12.41 -9.19 -3.10
CA LYS A 138 -12.70 -10.36 -2.27
C LYS A 138 -11.40 -11.09 -1.96
N LEU A 139 -11.06 -11.18 -0.68
CA LEU A 139 -9.90 -11.95 -0.18
C LEU A 139 -10.37 -13.29 0.38
N LYS A 140 -9.77 -14.37 -0.13
CA LYS A 140 -9.81 -15.69 0.50
C LYS A 140 -8.42 -16.02 1.03
N LEU A 141 -8.29 -16.15 2.35
CA LEU A 141 -7.05 -16.56 3.00
C LEU A 141 -7.14 -18.05 3.35
N ILE A 142 -6.21 -18.84 2.81
CA ILE A 142 -6.03 -20.27 3.05
C ILE A 142 -4.79 -20.43 3.92
N GLU A 143 -4.96 -21.08 5.07
CA GLU A 143 -3.95 -21.16 6.12
C GLU A 143 -3.49 -22.62 6.21
N ASP A 144 -2.36 -22.94 5.56
CA ASP A 144 -1.71 -24.25 5.63
C ASP A 144 -0.59 -24.20 6.69
N THR A 145 -0.99 -23.83 7.90
CA THR A 145 -0.10 -23.61 9.04
C THR A 145 -0.90 -23.65 10.34
N ASP A 146 -0.33 -24.27 11.37
CA ASP A 146 -0.95 -24.34 12.69
C ASP A 146 -0.66 -23.10 13.56
N ASN A 147 0.29 -22.26 13.14
CA ASN A 147 0.86 -21.20 13.97
C ASN A 147 0.84 -19.83 13.30
N LEU A 148 -0.33 -19.41 12.79
CA LEU A 148 -0.47 -18.08 12.22
C LEU A 148 -0.54 -17.00 13.33
N PRO A 149 0.22 -15.89 13.22
CA PRO A 149 0.16 -14.82 14.21
C PRO A 149 -1.26 -14.24 14.37
N ALA A 150 -1.60 -13.83 15.59
CA ALA A 150 -2.89 -13.21 15.87
C ALA A 150 -3.15 -11.97 15.00
N PHE A 151 -4.41 -11.78 14.60
CA PHE A 151 -4.87 -10.68 13.74
C PHE A 151 -4.24 -10.66 12.33
N THR A 152 -3.56 -11.72 11.89
CA THR A 152 -2.98 -11.77 10.54
C THR A 152 -4.03 -11.54 9.47
N ARG A 153 -5.20 -12.20 9.56
CA ARG A 153 -6.30 -12.02 8.60
C ARG A 153 -6.74 -10.56 8.49
N ASP A 154 -6.95 -9.88 9.62
CA ASP A 154 -7.42 -8.48 9.65
C ASP A 154 -6.36 -7.53 9.08
N LYS A 155 -5.08 -7.72 9.46
CA LYS A 155 -3.96 -6.91 8.97
C LYS A 155 -3.77 -7.09 7.47
N VAL A 156 -3.71 -8.34 7.00
CA VAL A 156 -3.59 -8.65 5.57
C VAL A 156 -4.76 -8.01 4.81
N ASN A 157 -6.00 -8.23 5.25
CA ASN A 157 -7.19 -7.68 4.63
C ASN A 157 -7.16 -6.13 4.55
N ALA A 158 -6.74 -5.46 5.62
CA ALA A 158 -6.62 -4.00 5.64
C ALA A 158 -5.55 -3.50 4.66
N GLU A 159 -4.37 -4.13 4.67
CA GLU A 159 -3.22 -3.76 3.83
C GLU A 159 -3.52 -3.98 2.34
N VAL A 160 -3.98 -5.17 1.94
CA VAL A 160 -4.27 -5.46 0.52
C VAL A 160 -5.44 -4.65 -0.02
N ARG A 161 -6.46 -4.34 0.80
CA ARG A 161 -7.54 -3.42 0.39
C ARG A 161 -7.00 -2.03 0.12
N GLN A 162 -5.99 -1.61 0.85
CA GLN A 162 -5.39 -0.30 0.65
C GLN A 162 -4.51 -0.27 -0.62
N VAL A 163 -3.78 -1.35 -0.91
CA VAL A 163 -3.09 -1.52 -2.21
C VAL A 163 -4.10 -1.39 -3.35
N TYR A 164 -5.19 -2.16 -3.31
CA TYR A 164 -6.26 -2.09 -4.30
C TYR A 164 -6.81 -0.67 -4.45
N ARG A 165 -7.09 0.00 -3.34
CA ARG A 165 -7.66 1.35 -3.33
C ARG A 165 -6.73 2.39 -3.97
N ILE A 166 -5.41 2.26 -3.81
CA ILE A 166 -4.43 3.16 -4.43
C ILE A 166 -4.35 2.87 -5.94
N LEU A 167 -4.17 1.61 -6.32
CA LEU A 167 -4.11 1.17 -7.72
C LEU A 167 -5.37 1.57 -8.50
N SER A 168 -6.55 1.35 -7.92
CA SER A 168 -7.81 1.57 -8.60
C SER A 168 -8.33 3.00 -8.52
N ARG A 169 -7.61 3.93 -7.85
CA ARG A 169 -8.14 5.28 -7.60
C ARG A 169 -8.35 6.07 -8.89
N ASP A 170 -7.39 5.91 -9.80
CA ASP A 170 -7.23 6.74 -10.99
C ASP A 170 -7.59 5.96 -12.27
N LEU A 171 -8.15 4.75 -12.11
CA LEU A 171 -8.77 3.99 -13.18
C LEU A 171 -10.17 4.53 -13.47
N ASP A 172 -10.50 4.63 -14.76
CA ASP A 172 -11.85 4.99 -15.18
C ASP A 172 -12.84 3.88 -14.79
N LEU A 173 -14.08 4.29 -14.48
CA LEU A 173 -15.10 3.40 -13.88
C LEU A 173 -15.39 2.16 -14.73
N GLU A 174 -15.26 2.26 -16.05
CA GLU A 174 -15.50 1.18 -17.00
C GLU A 174 -14.43 0.08 -16.96
N HIS A 175 -13.22 0.43 -16.53
CA HIS A 175 -12.08 -0.48 -16.37
C HIS A 175 -12.02 -1.10 -14.97
N LEU A 176 -12.79 -0.57 -14.01
CA LEU A 176 -12.88 -1.20 -12.70
C LEU A 176 -13.53 -2.59 -12.80
N ARG A 177 -12.94 -3.54 -12.07
CA ARG A 177 -13.37 -4.94 -12.02
C ARG A 177 -13.35 -5.43 -10.58
N GLN A 178 -14.19 -6.41 -10.27
CA GLN A 178 -14.06 -7.14 -9.01
C GLN A 178 -12.85 -8.08 -9.08
N VAL A 179 -11.86 -7.87 -8.22
CA VAL A 179 -10.68 -8.72 -8.07
C VAL A 179 -10.91 -9.75 -6.96
N PHE A 180 -10.67 -11.02 -7.27
CA PHE A 180 -10.64 -12.10 -6.30
C PHE A 180 -9.18 -12.41 -5.99
N LEU A 181 -8.77 -12.23 -4.74
CA LEU A 181 -7.44 -12.58 -4.26
C LEU A 181 -7.51 -13.84 -3.41
N ASN A 182 -6.93 -14.94 -3.90
CA ASN A 182 -6.71 -16.13 -3.10
C ASN A 182 -5.27 -16.11 -2.60
N VAL A 183 -5.08 -16.04 -1.28
CA VAL A 183 -3.76 -16.11 -0.65
C VAL A 183 -3.65 -17.41 0.13
N ARG A 184 -2.65 -18.22 -0.17
CA ARG A 184 -2.26 -19.40 0.60
C ARG A 184 -1.01 -19.11 1.40
N ILE A 185 -1.09 -19.25 2.72
CA ILE A 185 0.07 -19.13 3.61
C ILE A 185 0.51 -20.54 4.00
N ILE A 186 1.75 -20.89 3.67
CA ILE A 186 2.33 -22.21 3.98
C ILE A 186 3.32 -22.06 5.14
N GLY A 187 3.15 -22.90 6.16
CA GLY A 187 3.87 -22.77 7.43
C GLY A 187 5.36 -23.15 7.38
N THR A 188 5.76 -24.11 6.55
CA THR A 188 7.14 -24.61 6.48
C THR A 188 7.78 -24.37 5.11
N GLN A 189 9.10 -24.20 5.07
CA GLN A 189 9.84 -24.00 3.82
C GLN A 189 9.76 -25.23 2.90
N ASP A 190 9.81 -26.43 3.47
CA ASP A 190 9.75 -27.68 2.72
C ASP A 190 8.39 -27.87 2.05
N ASP A 191 7.30 -27.59 2.77
CA ASP A 191 5.94 -27.66 2.20
C ASP A 191 5.74 -26.59 1.13
N PHE A 192 6.28 -25.39 1.36
CA PHE A 192 6.24 -24.30 0.37
C PHE A 192 6.96 -24.70 -0.92
N GLN A 193 8.18 -25.24 -0.81
CA GLN A 193 8.94 -25.69 -1.98
C GLN A 193 8.27 -26.87 -2.69
N ARG A 194 7.67 -27.81 -1.95
CA ARG A 194 6.91 -28.92 -2.54
C ARG A 194 5.68 -28.41 -3.30
N TYR A 195 4.95 -27.45 -2.73
CA TYR A 195 3.79 -26.83 -3.38
C TYR A 195 4.20 -26.04 -4.62
N ARG A 196 5.28 -25.24 -4.55
CA ARG A 196 5.88 -24.53 -5.69
C ARG A 196 6.26 -25.49 -6.81
N GLN A 197 6.96 -26.59 -6.51
CA GLN A 197 7.35 -27.57 -7.53
C GLN A 197 6.14 -28.19 -8.24
N GLN A 198 5.01 -28.40 -7.54
CA GLN A 198 3.79 -28.94 -8.13
C GLN A 198 3.02 -27.91 -8.96
N ARG A 199 2.95 -26.66 -8.52
CA ARG A 199 2.10 -25.62 -9.13
C ARG A 199 2.83 -24.72 -10.12
N ALA A 200 4.11 -24.48 -9.89
CA ALA A 200 4.94 -23.55 -10.63
C ALA A 200 6.40 -24.08 -10.71
N PRO A 201 6.63 -25.25 -11.34
CA PRO A 201 7.92 -25.94 -11.32
C PRO A 201 9.09 -25.09 -11.83
N PHE A 202 8.82 -24.19 -12.77
CA PHE A 202 9.82 -23.34 -13.42
C PHE A 202 10.17 -22.07 -12.62
N LEU A 203 9.32 -21.63 -11.69
CA LEU A 203 9.59 -20.44 -10.87
C LEU A 203 10.55 -20.80 -9.73
N ARG A 204 11.56 -19.98 -9.48
CA ARG A 204 12.59 -20.24 -8.46
C ARG A 204 12.51 -19.27 -7.29
N THR A 205 11.44 -19.33 -6.52
CA THR A 205 11.22 -18.46 -5.36
C THR A 205 11.39 -19.17 -4.01
N ASN A 206 11.73 -18.41 -2.97
CA ASN A 206 11.81 -18.88 -1.58
C ASN A 206 10.79 -18.25 -0.62
N SER A 207 10.05 -17.23 -1.05
CA SER A 207 9.22 -16.39 -0.18
C SER A 207 7.76 -16.33 -0.63
N GLY A 208 7.51 -16.22 -1.94
CA GLY A 208 6.17 -16.18 -2.49
C GLY A 208 6.13 -16.24 -4.02
N PHE A 209 4.95 -16.57 -4.56
CA PHE A 209 4.67 -16.47 -5.99
C PHE A 209 3.17 -16.35 -6.27
N TYR A 210 2.82 -15.76 -7.40
CA TYR A 210 1.47 -15.75 -7.97
C TYR A 210 1.40 -16.61 -9.23
N THR A 211 0.29 -17.33 -9.39
CA THR A 211 -0.06 -18.01 -10.66
C THR A 211 -1.41 -17.50 -11.18
N SER A 212 -1.44 -17.07 -12.44
CA SER A 212 -2.66 -16.60 -13.12
C SER A 212 -3.69 -17.71 -13.29
N ASP A 213 -3.25 -18.93 -13.63
CA ASP A 213 -4.14 -20.04 -13.99
C ASP A 213 -5.07 -20.45 -12.85
N ASN A 214 -4.54 -20.45 -11.61
CA ASN A 214 -5.31 -20.77 -10.41
C ASN A 214 -5.79 -19.52 -9.66
N ASN A 215 -5.38 -18.33 -10.13
CA ASN A 215 -5.53 -17.06 -9.45
C ASN A 215 -5.18 -17.16 -7.95
N GLU A 216 -3.99 -17.69 -7.65
CA GLU A 216 -3.54 -17.99 -6.29
C GLU A 216 -2.14 -17.38 -6.05
N ALA A 217 -2.06 -16.54 -5.02
CA ALA A 217 -0.82 -16.07 -4.43
C ALA A 217 -0.44 -17.02 -3.28
N VAL A 218 0.77 -17.55 -3.31
CA VAL A 218 1.29 -18.51 -2.32
C VAL A 218 2.45 -17.84 -1.61
N VAL A 219 2.45 -17.85 -0.28
CA VAL A 219 3.45 -17.17 0.54
C VAL A 219 3.96 -18.10 1.63
N PHE A 220 5.27 -18.14 1.81
CA PHE A 220 5.89 -18.78 2.96
C PHE A 220 5.72 -17.91 4.21
N GLN A 221 5.20 -18.49 5.29
CA GLN A 221 4.95 -17.78 6.54
C GLN A 221 6.23 -17.17 7.14
N GLY A 222 7.31 -17.95 7.19
CA GLY A 222 8.54 -17.57 7.89
C GLY A 222 8.33 -17.22 9.37
N ASN A 223 9.37 -16.64 9.97
CA ASN A 223 9.36 -16.24 11.38
C ASN A 223 9.07 -14.74 11.59
N ASN A 224 9.00 -13.96 10.51
CA ASN A 224 8.75 -12.52 10.57
C ASN A 224 7.37 -12.19 9.97
N PRO A 225 6.37 -11.89 10.80
CA PRO A 225 5.03 -11.57 10.32
C PRO A 225 4.96 -10.31 9.44
N GLN A 226 5.86 -9.34 9.64
CA GLN A 226 5.92 -8.14 8.79
C GLN A 226 6.44 -8.49 7.40
N GLN A 227 7.48 -9.33 7.34
CA GLN A 227 8.05 -9.82 6.09
C GLN A 227 7.01 -10.64 5.30
N MET A 228 6.33 -11.59 5.96
CA MET A 228 5.23 -12.36 5.33
C MET A 228 4.18 -11.43 4.73
N ARG A 229 3.73 -10.41 5.48
CA ARG A 229 2.74 -9.46 4.97
C ARG A 229 3.27 -8.59 3.83
N ALA A 230 4.55 -8.25 3.83
CA ALA A 230 5.20 -7.55 2.73
C ALA A 230 5.13 -8.40 1.44
N VAL A 231 5.50 -9.69 1.51
CA VAL A 231 5.36 -10.62 0.39
C VAL A 231 3.89 -10.75 -0.04
N ILE A 232 2.94 -10.85 0.90
CA ILE A 232 1.52 -10.89 0.54
C ILE A 232 1.10 -9.62 -0.23
N ARG A 233 1.59 -8.43 0.13
CA ARG A 233 1.31 -7.19 -0.62
C ARG A 233 1.93 -7.22 -2.02
N HIS A 234 3.16 -7.74 -2.13
CA HIS A 234 3.84 -7.94 -3.41
C HIS A 234 2.99 -8.84 -4.34
N GLU A 235 2.67 -10.05 -3.90
CA GLU A 235 1.90 -11.01 -4.69
C GLU A 235 0.45 -10.54 -4.96
N ALA A 236 -0.17 -9.86 -3.98
CA ALA A 236 -1.49 -9.27 -4.16
C ALA A 236 -1.48 -8.19 -5.24
N THR A 237 -0.37 -7.45 -5.39
CA THR A 237 -0.22 -6.43 -6.43
C THR A 237 -0.24 -7.10 -7.81
N HIS A 238 0.46 -8.22 -8.00
CA HIS A 238 0.37 -8.98 -9.26
C HIS A 238 -1.04 -9.45 -9.57
N VAL A 239 -1.77 -9.98 -8.57
CA VAL A 239 -3.16 -10.41 -8.76
C VAL A 239 -4.07 -9.25 -9.19
N MET A 240 -3.90 -8.10 -8.54
CA MET A 240 -4.67 -6.90 -8.87
C MET A 240 -4.32 -6.38 -10.26
N MET A 241 -3.04 -6.36 -10.62
CA MET A 241 -2.61 -5.94 -11.95
C MET A 241 -3.14 -6.89 -13.02
N ALA A 242 -3.06 -8.21 -12.83
CA ALA A 242 -3.64 -9.18 -13.76
C ALA A 242 -5.17 -9.04 -13.89
N GLY A 243 -5.87 -8.61 -12.84
CA GLY A 243 -7.32 -8.39 -12.89
C GLY A 243 -7.77 -7.06 -13.50
N LEU A 244 -6.97 -6.00 -13.32
CA LEU A 244 -7.31 -4.63 -13.72
C LEU A 244 -6.66 -4.23 -15.05
N TYR A 245 -5.45 -4.71 -15.30
CA TYR A 245 -4.61 -4.36 -16.43
C TYR A 245 -4.30 -5.58 -17.27
N GLY A 246 -4.01 -5.31 -18.54
CA GLY A 246 -3.63 -6.31 -19.51
C GLY A 246 -2.20 -6.82 -19.40
N ALA A 247 -1.61 -7.06 -20.57
CA ALA A 247 -0.19 -7.30 -20.72
C ALA A 247 0.64 -6.09 -20.26
N THR A 248 1.20 -6.13 -19.06
CA THR A 248 2.04 -5.07 -18.50
C THR A 248 3.53 -5.27 -18.83
N PRO A 249 4.32 -4.20 -19.03
CA PRO A 249 5.78 -4.31 -19.09
C PRO A 249 6.36 -4.85 -17.77
N SER A 250 7.41 -5.67 -17.83
CA SER A 250 8.01 -6.30 -16.64
C SER A 250 8.47 -5.27 -15.61
N TRP A 251 9.13 -4.19 -16.02
CA TRP A 251 9.58 -3.13 -15.11
C TRP A 251 8.41 -2.46 -14.36
N PHE A 252 7.26 -2.30 -15.03
CA PHE A 252 6.09 -1.66 -14.45
C PHE A 252 5.43 -2.59 -13.44
N ASN A 253 5.30 -3.86 -13.82
CA ASN A 253 4.68 -4.90 -13.02
C ASN A 253 5.45 -5.15 -11.73
N GLU A 254 6.73 -5.49 -11.83
CA GLU A 254 7.59 -5.72 -10.67
C GLU A 254 7.80 -4.44 -9.86
N GLY A 255 7.93 -3.28 -10.54
CA GLY A 255 8.14 -2.00 -9.86
C GLY A 255 6.97 -1.59 -8.98
N LEU A 256 5.73 -1.82 -9.41
CA LEU A 256 4.55 -1.59 -8.57
C LEU A 256 4.48 -2.58 -7.41
N ALA A 257 4.83 -3.86 -7.64
CA ALA A 257 4.85 -4.86 -6.58
C ALA A 257 5.87 -4.51 -5.49
N GLU A 258 7.09 -4.11 -5.87
CA GLU A 258 8.13 -3.60 -4.98
C GLU A 258 7.71 -2.32 -4.25
N TYR A 259 6.99 -1.42 -4.95
CA TYR A 259 6.48 -0.19 -4.35
C TYR A 259 5.42 -0.48 -3.27
N PHE A 260 4.42 -1.29 -3.56
CA PHE A 260 3.36 -1.63 -2.60
C PHE A 260 3.80 -2.61 -1.52
N GLU A 261 4.89 -3.36 -1.74
CA GLU A 261 5.55 -4.14 -0.70
C GLU A 261 5.88 -3.26 0.51
N GLN A 262 6.21 -1.98 0.33
CA GLN A 262 6.56 -1.05 1.41
C GLN A 262 5.37 -0.34 2.07
N LEU A 263 4.13 -0.71 1.73
CA LEU A 263 2.94 -0.09 2.34
C LEU A 263 2.84 -0.40 3.83
N GLU A 264 2.70 0.65 4.62
CA GLU A 264 2.44 0.59 6.05
C GLU A 264 1.17 1.37 6.42
N LEU A 265 0.42 0.82 7.36
CA LEU A 265 -0.74 1.45 7.97
C LEU A 265 -0.36 1.89 9.39
N ILE A 266 -0.12 3.19 9.60
CA ILE A 266 0.22 3.76 10.89
C ILE A 266 -0.90 4.69 11.34
N GLY A 267 -1.73 4.21 12.28
CA GLY A 267 -2.93 4.92 12.70
C GLY A 267 -3.90 5.08 11.52
N GLN A 268 -4.16 6.33 11.13
CA GLN A 268 -4.96 6.65 9.94
C GLN A 268 -4.10 6.98 8.70
N ALA A 269 -2.78 7.07 8.86
CA ALA A 269 -1.86 7.36 7.77
C ALA A 269 -1.53 6.09 6.98
N ARG A 270 -1.43 6.27 5.67
CA ARG A 270 -1.00 5.25 4.72
C ARG A 270 0.29 5.75 4.11
N GLN A 271 1.35 5.01 4.30
CA GLN A 271 2.67 5.45 3.89
C GLN A 271 3.40 4.37 3.12
N ILE A 272 4.21 4.80 2.16
CA ILE A 272 5.07 3.93 1.36
C ILE A 272 6.46 4.53 1.42
N SER A 273 7.36 3.84 2.10
CA SER A 273 8.74 4.30 2.31
C SER A 273 9.64 3.83 1.17
N ALA A 274 10.69 4.61 0.89
CA ALA A 274 11.72 4.21 -0.05
C ALA A 274 12.50 2.99 0.47
N VAL A 275 12.91 2.12 -0.45
CA VAL A 275 13.70 0.93 -0.13
C VAL A 275 15.18 1.30 -0.11
N SER A 276 15.74 1.51 1.08
CA SER A 276 17.16 1.89 1.24
C SER A 276 18.12 0.90 0.58
N TYR A 277 17.78 -0.39 0.53
CA TYR A 277 18.59 -1.40 -0.15
C TYR A 277 18.70 -1.14 -1.65
N HIS A 278 17.57 -1.01 -2.36
CA HIS A 278 17.54 -0.71 -3.78
C HIS A 278 18.24 0.62 -4.04
N TRP A 279 17.95 1.64 -3.24
CA TRP A 279 18.57 2.95 -3.35
C TRP A 279 20.10 2.91 -3.28
N ASN A 280 20.65 2.34 -2.20
CA ASN A 280 22.10 2.27 -2.00
C ASN A 280 22.79 1.45 -3.09
N TYR A 281 22.13 0.37 -3.53
CA TYR A 281 22.65 -0.48 -4.61
C TYR A 281 22.69 0.27 -5.95
N LEU A 282 21.59 0.94 -6.32
CA LEU A 282 21.52 1.71 -7.56
C LEU A 282 22.48 2.90 -7.55
N GLN A 283 22.63 3.60 -6.43
CA GLN A 283 23.61 4.69 -6.30
C GLN A 283 25.03 4.20 -6.55
N GLN A 284 25.39 3.04 -5.98
CA GLN A 284 26.69 2.42 -6.24
C GLN A 284 26.86 2.06 -7.72
N ARG A 285 25.85 1.46 -8.36
CA ARG A 285 25.91 1.07 -9.78
C ARG A 285 25.98 2.29 -10.70
N ASN A 286 25.19 3.33 -10.41
CA ASN A 286 25.14 4.58 -11.17
C ASN A 286 26.50 5.29 -11.14
N SER A 287 27.12 5.43 -9.96
CA SER A 287 28.44 6.06 -9.82
C SER A 287 29.57 5.35 -10.59
N ARG A 288 29.37 4.10 -10.99
CA ARG A 288 30.33 3.30 -11.77
C ARG A 288 29.97 3.22 -13.26
N GLY A 289 28.88 3.86 -13.71
CA GLY A 289 28.38 3.73 -15.07
C GLY A 289 27.97 2.30 -15.42
N GLN A 290 27.49 1.52 -14.43
CA GLN A 290 27.17 0.11 -14.58
C GLN A 290 25.67 -0.16 -14.72
N LEU A 291 24.83 0.87 -14.80
CA LEU A 291 23.40 0.69 -15.07
C LEU A 291 23.19 0.47 -16.57
N LEU A 292 22.24 -0.40 -16.91
CA LEU A 292 21.79 -0.55 -18.29
C LEU A 292 21.22 0.79 -18.78
N PRO A 293 21.49 1.22 -20.02
CA PRO A 293 20.84 2.41 -20.58
C PRO A 293 19.32 2.32 -20.39
N LEU A 294 18.68 3.38 -19.90
CA LEU A 294 17.30 3.27 -19.45
C LEU A 294 16.36 2.92 -20.61
N ARG A 295 16.65 3.45 -21.81
CA ARG A 295 15.89 3.15 -23.03
C ARG A 295 15.95 1.67 -23.41
N GLU A 296 17.09 1.02 -23.20
CA GLU A 296 17.24 -0.42 -23.40
C GLU A 296 16.48 -1.19 -22.32
N TYR A 297 16.62 -0.77 -21.05
CA TYR A 297 15.99 -1.42 -19.90
C TYR A 297 14.46 -1.48 -19.99
N ILE A 298 13.81 -0.36 -20.31
CA ILE A 298 12.33 -0.32 -20.35
C ILE A 298 11.73 -1.10 -21.52
N ASN A 299 12.54 -1.43 -22.52
CA ASN A 299 12.18 -2.22 -23.69
C ASN A 299 12.56 -3.70 -23.58
N LEU A 300 13.14 -4.15 -22.46
CA LEU A 300 13.51 -5.54 -22.29
C LEU A 300 12.26 -6.44 -22.39
N PRO A 301 12.25 -7.43 -23.30
CA PRO A 301 11.17 -8.41 -23.33
C PRO A 301 11.23 -9.28 -22.06
N PRO A 302 10.09 -9.82 -21.59
CA PRO A 302 10.02 -10.55 -20.33
C PRO A 302 11.09 -11.64 -20.16
N GLN A 303 11.36 -12.41 -21.23
CA GLN A 303 12.36 -13.47 -21.17
C GLN A 303 13.77 -12.95 -20.88
N GLN A 304 14.14 -11.79 -21.43
CA GLN A 304 15.45 -11.17 -21.19
C GLN A 304 15.47 -10.47 -19.83
N TRP A 305 14.36 -9.84 -19.43
CA TRP A 305 14.23 -9.22 -18.12
C TRP A 305 14.44 -10.24 -17.01
N TYR A 306 13.78 -11.40 -17.06
CA TYR A 306 13.92 -12.43 -16.02
C TYR A 306 15.22 -13.25 -16.09
N ALA A 307 15.93 -13.23 -17.24
CA ALA A 307 17.23 -13.91 -17.39
C ALA A 307 18.42 -13.00 -17.05
N GLY A 308 18.21 -11.69 -16.93
CA GLY A 308 19.28 -10.71 -16.66
C GLY A 308 19.65 -10.60 -15.18
N ASN A 309 20.31 -9.49 -14.82
CA ASN A 309 20.67 -9.23 -13.42
C ASN A 309 19.42 -8.77 -12.65
N LEU A 310 18.76 -9.72 -11.98
CA LEU A 310 17.52 -9.44 -11.26
C LEU A 310 17.66 -8.38 -10.19
N ARG A 311 18.81 -8.30 -9.51
CA ARG A 311 19.03 -7.24 -8.52
C ARG A 311 19.04 -5.85 -9.17
N ASP A 312 19.62 -5.71 -10.36
CA ASP A 312 19.54 -4.47 -11.13
C ASP A 312 18.12 -4.20 -11.59
N HIS A 313 17.46 -5.22 -12.13
CA HIS A 313 16.15 -5.07 -12.74
C HIS A 313 15.07 -4.71 -11.71
N TYR A 314 14.99 -5.43 -10.59
CA TYR A 314 14.06 -5.08 -9.51
C TYR A 314 14.37 -3.70 -8.91
N GLY A 315 15.66 -3.37 -8.71
CA GLY A 315 16.07 -2.05 -8.25
C GLY A 315 15.61 -0.95 -9.20
N LEU A 316 15.93 -1.07 -10.50
CA LEU A 316 15.53 -0.11 -11.53
C LEU A 316 14.00 0.01 -11.61
N ALA A 317 13.28 -1.11 -11.70
CA ALA A 317 11.82 -1.16 -11.71
C ALA A 317 11.19 -0.39 -10.53
N TRP A 318 11.64 -0.70 -9.30
CA TRP A 318 11.22 0.02 -8.10
C TRP A 318 11.51 1.51 -8.21
N SER A 319 12.72 1.88 -8.65
CA SER A 319 13.15 3.28 -8.71
C SER A 319 12.34 4.12 -9.70
N LEU A 320 11.99 3.56 -10.86
CA LEU A 320 11.20 4.24 -11.88
C LEU A 320 9.77 4.48 -11.39
N ILE A 321 9.15 3.46 -10.78
CA ILE A 321 7.81 3.60 -10.21
C ILE A 321 7.81 4.57 -9.02
N TYR A 322 8.82 4.50 -8.15
CA TYR A 322 8.93 5.43 -7.03
C TYR A 322 9.07 6.88 -7.53
N TYR A 323 9.96 7.13 -8.48
CA TYR A 323 10.14 8.45 -9.09
C TYR A 323 8.85 8.98 -9.75
N LEU A 324 8.19 8.16 -10.58
CA LEU A 324 6.92 8.53 -11.21
C LEU A 324 5.81 8.82 -10.17
N MET A 325 5.83 8.13 -9.02
CA MET A 325 4.92 8.38 -7.90
C MET A 325 5.34 9.58 -7.03
N SER A 326 6.57 10.08 -7.15
CA SER A 326 7.00 11.30 -6.48
C SER A 326 6.45 12.54 -7.18
N GLU A 327 6.53 12.58 -8.51
CA GLU A 327 6.23 13.77 -9.31
C GLU A 327 4.76 13.88 -9.75
N PRO A 328 4.17 15.10 -9.83
CA PRO A 328 2.83 15.30 -10.39
C PRO A 328 2.68 14.80 -11.84
N GLU A 329 3.65 15.10 -12.69
CA GLU A 329 3.71 14.70 -14.10
C GLU A 329 3.79 13.18 -14.21
N GLY A 330 4.63 12.55 -13.37
CA GLY A 330 4.76 11.10 -13.29
C GLY A 330 3.45 10.41 -12.90
N LYS A 331 2.68 10.97 -11.96
CA LYS A 331 1.35 10.46 -11.59
C LYS A 331 0.35 10.54 -12.74
N VAL A 332 0.35 11.65 -13.47
CA VAL A 332 -0.51 11.83 -14.65
C VAL A 332 -0.13 10.83 -15.75
N PHE A 333 1.17 10.65 -15.99
CA PHE A 333 1.69 9.67 -16.93
C PHE A 333 1.29 8.24 -16.55
N LEU A 334 1.53 7.82 -15.30
CA LEU A 334 1.14 6.50 -14.80
C LEU A 334 -0.36 6.29 -14.92
N LYS A 335 -1.18 7.29 -14.55
CA LYS A 335 -2.63 7.23 -14.71
C LYS A 335 -3.00 6.93 -16.16
N LYS A 336 -2.44 7.67 -17.11
CA LYS A 336 -2.74 7.45 -18.54
C LYS A 336 -2.30 6.05 -18.96
N MET A 337 -1.06 5.66 -18.65
CA MET A 337 -0.51 4.34 -18.98
C MET A 337 -1.38 3.20 -18.46
N MET A 338 -1.86 3.31 -17.21
CA MET A 338 -2.75 2.33 -16.59
C MET A 338 -4.11 2.23 -17.29
N ASN A 339 -4.72 3.34 -17.70
CA ASN A 339 -5.99 3.33 -18.43
C ASN A 339 -5.80 2.76 -19.85
N ASP A 340 -4.75 3.17 -20.57
CA ASP A 340 -4.43 2.63 -21.91
C ASP A 340 -4.18 1.10 -21.87
N MET A 341 -3.51 0.58 -20.83
CA MET A 341 -3.31 -0.86 -20.61
C MET A 341 -4.61 -1.59 -20.22
N ALA A 342 -5.52 -0.93 -19.50
CA ALA A 342 -6.81 -1.52 -19.14
C ALA A 342 -7.76 -1.59 -20.34
N GLU A 343 -7.71 -0.59 -21.22
CA GLU A 343 -8.44 -0.58 -22.50
C GLU A 343 -7.86 -1.60 -23.48
N ASN A 344 -6.53 -1.63 -23.63
CA ASN A 344 -5.82 -2.52 -24.56
C ASN A 344 -5.32 -3.78 -23.87
N TYR A 345 -6.20 -4.48 -23.15
CA TYR A 345 -5.84 -5.57 -22.24
C TYR A 345 -4.92 -6.68 -22.81
N CYS A 346 -4.95 -6.95 -24.12
CA CYS A 346 -4.12 -8.01 -24.71
C CYS A 346 -2.81 -7.51 -25.33
N TRP A 347 -2.56 -6.20 -25.31
CA TRP A 347 -1.40 -5.57 -25.93
C TRP A 347 -0.61 -4.79 -24.88
N SER A 348 0.69 -5.03 -24.83
CA SER A 348 1.54 -4.21 -23.97
C SER A 348 1.75 -2.84 -24.59
N VAL A 349 1.76 -1.81 -23.76
CA VAL A 349 2.15 -0.47 -24.20
C VAL A 349 3.60 -0.49 -24.70
N PRO A 350 3.89 0.13 -25.86
CA PRO A 350 5.26 0.16 -26.39
C PRO A 350 6.18 0.87 -25.39
N GLY A 351 7.37 0.33 -25.12
CA GLY A 351 8.20 0.74 -23.98
C GLY A 351 8.56 2.23 -23.98
N ASP A 352 9.62 2.60 -24.68
CA ASP A 352 10.13 3.98 -24.73
C ASP A 352 9.29 4.93 -25.60
N GLU A 353 8.75 4.44 -26.71
CA GLU A 353 7.87 5.22 -27.59
C GLU A 353 6.65 5.78 -26.84
N TYR A 354 6.13 5.07 -25.83
CA TYR A 354 5.03 5.58 -25.02
C TYR A 354 5.46 6.78 -24.15
N PHE A 355 6.70 6.81 -23.65
CA PHE A 355 7.24 7.99 -22.97
C PHE A 355 7.39 9.16 -23.94
N ASP A 356 7.93 8.92 -25.14
CA ASP A 356 8.12 9.95 -26.16
C ASP A 356 6.79 10.65 -26.52
N HIS A 357 5.67 9.93 -26.53
CA HIS A 357 4.35 10.48 -26.84
C HIS A 357 3.58 11.07 -25.66
N HIS A 358 3.84 10.63 -24.43
CA HIS A 358 2.95 10.89 -23.29
C HIS A 358 3.61 11.47 -22.05
N TYR A 359 4.93 11.39 -21.92
CA TYR A 359 5.63 12.06 -20.83
C TYR A 359 5.99 13.50 -21.25
N PRO A 360 5.79 14.52 -20.41
CA PRO A 360 6.19 15.89 -20.74
C PRO A 360 7.69 15.98 -21.08
N GLY A 361 8.02 16.40 -22.31
CA GLY A 361 9.40 16.44 -22.81
C GLY A 361 9.94 15.11 -23.33
N GLY A 362 9.10 14.08 -23.43
CA GLY A 362 9.44 12.76 -23.98
C GLY A 362 10.32 11.92 -23.07
N PHE A 363 10.87 10.83 -23.61
CA PHE A 363 11.71 9.90 -22.86
C PHE A 363 13.01 10.56 -22.36
N GLU A 364 13.62 11.46 -23.15
CA GLU A 364 14.86 12.13 -22.76
C GLU A 364 14.68 13.00 -21.50
N ALA A 365 13.58 13.75 -21.41
CA ALA A 365 13.27 14.53 -20.22
C ALA A 365 12.98 13.64 -19.01
N PHE A 366 12.30 12.52 -19.21
CA PHE A 366 12.06 11.52 -18.17
C PHE A 366 13.38 10.93 -17.64
N GLU A 367 14.26 10.47 -18.53
CA GLU A 367 15.54 9.87 -18.16
C GLU A 367 16.42 10.86 -17.41
N ALA A 368 16.54 12.11 -17.89
CA ALA A 368 17.30 13.15 -17.23
C ALA A 368 16.75 13.45 -15.82
N GLY A 369 15.43 13.60 -15.69
CA GLY A 369 14.79 13.86 -14.40
C GLY A 369 14.95 12.69 -13.40
N TRP A 370 14.86 11.45 -13.88
CA TRP A 370 15.12 10.27 -13.06
C TRP A 370 16.58 10.16 -12.63
N GLN A 371 17.54 10.46 -13.52
CA GLN A 371 18.97 10.47 -13.17
C GLN A 371 19.29 11.53 -12.12
N ASP A 372 18.73 12.74 -12.28
CA ASP A 372 18.88 13.84 -11.31
C ASP A 372 18.27 13.47 -9.95
N TRP A 373 17.11 12.81 -9.96
CA TRP A 373 16.47 12.29 -8.74
C TRP A 373 17.32 11.22 -8.08
N LEU A 374 17.85 10.26 -8.84
CA LEU A 374 18.69 9.19 -8.32
C LEU A 374 19.96 9.73 -7.66
N ALA A 375 20.51 10.85 -8.16
CA ALA A 375 21.67 11.51 -7.60
C ALA A 375 21.43 12.21 -6.24
N GLN A 376 20.18 12.35 -5.79
CA GLN A 376 19.83 12.98 -4.52
C GLN A 376 20.07 12.05 -3.30
N PRO A 377 19.82 12.51 -2.06
CA PRO A 377 19.64 11.63 -0.91
C PRO A 377 18.41 10.74 -1.04
N LEU A 378 18.29 9.73 -0.15
CA LEU A 378 17.14 8.82 -0.11
C LEU A 378 15.81 9.60 -0.16
N PRO A 379 14.89 9.28 -1.08
CA PRO A 379 13.68 10.05 -1.29
C PRO A 379 12.72 9.90 -0.11
N THR A 380 11.90 10.93 0.10
CA THR A 380 10.95 10.96 1.21
C THR A 380 9.81 9.96 1.04
N THR A 381 9.28 9.47 2.16
CA THR A 381 8.11 8.59 2.22
C THR A 381 6.88 9.22 1.57
N HIS A 382 6.22 8.49 0.67
CA HIS A 382 4.93 8.89 0.10
C HIS A 382 3.79 8.68 1.11
N ARG A 383 2.82 9.60 1.13
CA ARG A 383 1.66 9.58 2.04
C ARG A 383 0.34 9.71 1.28
N TYR A 384 -0.67 8.93 1.68
CA TYR A 384 -1.98 8.80 1.01
C TYR A 384 -3.21 9.05 1.91
#